data_AF-F7XSS4-F1
#
_entry.id   AF-F7XSS4-F1
#
_cell.length_a   1.000
_cell.length_b   1.000
_cell.length_c   1.000
_cell.angle_alpha   90.00
_cell.angle_beta   90.00
_cell.angle_gamma   90.00
#
_symmetry.space_group_name_H-M   'P 1'
#
loop_
_entity.id
_entity.type
_entity.pdbx_description
1 polymer ?
#
loop_
_entity_poly.entity_id
_entity_poly.type
_entity_poly.pdbx_seq_one_letter_code
_entity_poly.pdbx_strand_id
1 'polypeptide(L)'
;MSSRHKRRILNLPLKLVLTQEGSEFFIKQNRKLMKLKLAEHVEDYGIALDAFAPKTVQGLLLSGYVSLIEVSPPEFASSRQEIIDLSKLIVHSILYRQYDCYVFRQILNSEVIKKWNRSNPGSSIDEHANLNAPFIYNHLKQHEAHVTQIKHHILRLLHASLAACEERTPKEKNTLLFLGEKFLDTLRPFTWFIISKFQHAPDMGSVLSSIHTSLAQYLNKARIAEYIALVLVELLINEENTNLKKEVQKLFPDLEDTQEALCDEGIRRRIVAELKHNAESLFISWKLEGRSVSTAGTRSKLKITVYGRNDYPQEMRNCLQDAKVVNADTDTLVDYCQQTIDTAKHANLGVYYISYLSEACKEANVRFESSLNRFTRSEFTTVDLSFAF
;
A
#
# COMPACT_ATOMS: atom_id res chain seq x y z
N MET A 1 28.42 -8.95 13.99
CA MET A 1 28.79 -9.61 12.72
C MET A 1 28.06 -8.92 11.57
N SER A 2 28.82 -8.36 10.62
CA SER A 2 28.28 -7.58 9.50
C SER A 2 27.74 -8.51 8.40
N SER A 3 26.44 -8.81 8.42
CA SER A 3 25.76 -9.38 7.26
C SER A 3 25.69 -8.30 6.17
N ARG A 4 26.53 -8.44 5.13
CA ARG A 4 26.33 -7.72 3.87
C ARG A 4 24.98 -8.17 3.29
N HIS A 5 23.90 -7.47 3.64
CA HIS A 5 22.62 -7.62 2.98
C HIS A 5 22.84 -7.31 1.49
N LYS A 6 22.86 -8.35 0.63
CA LYS A 6 22.69 -8.18 -0.81
C LYS A 6 21.50 -7.24 -1.00
N ARG A 7 21.70 -6.12 -1.69
CA ARG A 7 20.59 -5.20 -2.01
C ARG A 7 19.58 -6.03 -2.81
N ARG A 8 18.44 -6.33 -2.20
CA ARG A 8 17.33 -7.00 -2.88
C ARG A 8 16.88 -6.06 -4.00
N ILE A 9 17.00 -6.49 -5.24
CA ILE A 9 16.52 -5.78 -6.43
C ILE A 9 15.29 -6.53 -6.89
N LEU A 10 14.19 -5.81 -7.16
CA LEU A 10 13.00 -6.37 -7.79
C LEU A 10 13.11 -6.16 -9.29
N ASN A 11 13.03 -7.25 -10.05
CA ASN A 11 13.10 -7.25 -11.51
C ASN A 11 11.68 -7.13 -12.07
N LEU A 12 11.06 -5.97 -11.83
CA LEU A 12 9.69 -5.68 -12.23
C LEU A 12 9.66 -4.31 -12.92
N PRO A 13 9.29 -4.22 -14.21
CA PRO A 13 9.16 -2.96 -14.91
C PRO A 13 8.14 -2.05 -14.23
N LEU A 14 8.58 -0.87 -13.83
CA LEU A 14 7.85 0.06 -12.98
C LEU A 14 7.79 1.43 -13.63
N LYS A 15 6.59 1.98 -13.77
CA LYS A 15 6.36 3.37 -14.13
C LYS A 15 5.93 4.13 -12.88
N LEU A 16 6.61 5.24 -12.59
CA LEU A 16 6.34 6.13 -11.47
C LEU A 16 5.92 7.49 -12.01
N VAL A 17 4.65 7.85 -11.83
CA VAL A 17 4.19 9.23 -12.07
C VAL A 17 4.45 10.04 -10.81
N LEU A 18 4.98 11.25 -11.01
CA LEU A 18 5.39 12.10 -9.91
C LEU A 18 4.29 13.08 -9.50
N THR A 19 4.32 13.49 -8.23
CA THR A 19 3.60 14.68 -7.78
C THR A 19 4.28 15.96 -8.29
N GLN A 20 3.67 17.12 -8.10
CA GLN A 20 4.31 18.40 -8.42
C GLN A 20 5.62 18.56 -7.63
N GLU A 21 5.60 18.30 -6.33
CA GLU A 21 6.78 18.38 -5.47
C GLU A 21 7.86 17.39 -5.90
N GLY A 22 7.46 16.18 -6.32
CA GLY A 22 8.37 15.18 -6.88
C GLY A 22 9.04 15.67 -8.16
N SER A 23 8.25 16.17 -9.12
CA SER A 23 8.75 16.72 -10.38
C SER A 23 9.74 17.86 -10.15
N GLU A 24 9.41 18.81 -9.28
CA GLU A 24 10.29 19.92 -8.93
C GLU A 24 11.61 19.45 -8.31
N PHE A 25 11.55 18.43 -7.43
CA PHE A 25 12.75 17.83 -6.83
C PHE A 25 13.69 17.26 -7.90
N PHE A 26 13.16 16.46 -8.84
CA PHE A 26 13.98 15.85 -9.89
C PHE A 26 14.51 16.89 -10.89
N ILE A 27 13.72 17.90 -11.25
CA ILE A 27 14.14 18.99 -12.14
C ILE A 27 15.28 19.80 -11.50
N LYS A 28 15.19 20.14 -10.20
CA LYS A 28 16.26 20.83 -9.47
C LYS A 28 17.56 20.02 -9.41
N GLN A 29 17.46 18.69 -9.48
CA GLN A 29 18.60 17.77 -9.55
C GLN A 29 19.09 17.51 -10.99
N ASN A 30 18.66 18.31 -11.98
CA ASN A 30 18.97 18.16 -13.40
C ASN A 30 18.62 16.78 -13.98
N ARG A 31 17.57 16.13 -13.46
CA ARG A 31 17.06 14.86 -14.00
C ARG A 31 15.90 15.14 -14.96
N LYS A 32 16.03 14.65 -16.20
CA LYS A 32 14.95 14.73 -17.20
C LYS A 32 13.84 13.74 -16.85
N LEU A 33 12.60 14.22 -16.87
CA LEU A 33 11.41 13.38 -16.75
C LEU A 33 11.03 12.80 -18.11
N MET A 34 10.53 11.57 -18.10
CA MET A 34 10.07 10.87 -19.29
C MET A 34 8.57 11.05 -19.46
N LYS A 35 8.11 11.13 -20.72
CA LYS A 35 6.71 10.99 -21.05
C LYS A 35 6.33 9.51 -21.02
N LEU A 36 5.49 9.13 -20.06
CA LEU A 36 5.03 7.76 -19.82
C LEU A 36 3.71 7.56 -20.56
N LYS A 37 3.59 6.43 -21.28
CA LYS A 37 2.30 5.93 -21.78
C LYS A 37 1.74 4.97 -20.74
N LEU A 38 0.62 5.34 -20.14
CA LEU A 38 -0.09 4.57 -19.14
C LEU A 38 -1.20 3.73 -19.78
N ALA A 39 -1.89 2.94 -18.97
CA ALA A 39 -3.15 2.30 -19.38
C ALA A 39 -4.14 3.33 -19.98
N GLU A 40 -5.02 2.87 -20.86
CA GLU A 40 -6.01 3.70 -21.55
C GLU A 40 -5.45 4.83 -22.44
N HIS A 41 -4.18 4.72 -22.86
CA HIS A 41 -3.48 5.71 -23.68
C HIS A 41 -3.35 7.09 -23.01
N VAL A 42 -3.45 7.14 -21.68
CA VAL A 42 -3.17 8.36 -20.91
C VAL A 42 -1.65 8.60 -20.92
N GLU A 43 -1.24 9.84 -21.11
CA GLU A 43 0.16 10.24 -21.06
C GLU A 43 0.42 11.13 -19.84
N ASP A 44 1.47 10.81 -19.08
CA ASP A 44 1.89 11.60 -17.91
C ASP A 44 3.42 11.66 -17.82
N TYR A 45 3.97 12.51 -16.95
CA TYR A 45 5.41 12.67 -16.77
C TYR A 45 5.92 11.95 -15.52
N GLY A 46 7.04 11.25 -15.67
CA GLY A 46 7.60 10.50 -14.57
C GLY A 46 8.90 9.75 -14.89
N ILE A 47 9.09 8.63 -14.19
CA ILE A 47 10.29 7.80 -14.24
C ILE A 47 9.87 6.37 -14.60
N ALA A 48 10.53 5.77 -15.59
CA ALA A 48 10.42 4.35 -15.89
C ALA A 48 11.68 3.61 -15.40
N LEU A 49 11.49 2.44 -14.79
CA LEU A 49 12.57 1.60 -14.24
C LEU A 49 12.33 0.16 -14.68
N ASP A 50 13.34 -0.51 -15.24
CA ASP A 50 13.24 -1.95 -15.56
C ASP A 50 13.36 -2.84 -14.32
N ALA A 51 14.15 -2.37 -13.35
CA ALA A 51 14.35 -3.00 -12.05
C ALA A 51 14.63 -1.92 -11.00
N PHE A 52 14.32 -2.19 -9.74
CA PHE A 52 14.47 -1.20 -8.67
C PHE A 52 14.85 -1.80 -7.32
N ALA A 53 15.54 -0.99 -6.51
CA ALA A 53 15.73 -1.29 -5.10
C ALA A 53 14.50 -0.84 -4.30
N PRO A 54 13.86 -1.73 -3.50
CA PRO A 54 12.67 -1.39 -2.71
C PRO A 54 12.85 -0.14 -1.85
N LYS A 55 14.02 0.01 -1.21
CA LYS A 55 14.33 1.17 -0.37
C LYS A 55 14.26 2.50 -1.12
N THR A 56 14.63 2.52 -2.40
CA THR A 56 14.58 3.75 -3.21
C THR A 56 13.14 4.16 -3.47
N VAL A 57 12.29 3.22 -3.92
CA VAL A 57 10.87 3.49 -4.18
C VAL A 57 10.13 3.85 -2.90
N GLN A 58 10.41 3.14 -1.80
CA GLN A 58 9.89 3.48 -0.47
C GLN A 58 10.27 4.91 -0.05
N GLY A 59 11.52 5.32 -0.27
CA GLY A 59 11.95 6.69 0.02
C GLY A 59 11.17 7.76 -0.76
N LEU A 60 10.89 7.51 -2.05
CA LEU A 60 10.07 8.40 -2.87
C LEU A 60 8.61 8.46 -2.39
N LEU A 61 8.05 7.31 -2.00
CA LEU A 61 6.70 7.22 -1.43
C LEU A 61 6.59 7.95 -0.09
N LEU A 62 7.56 7.75 0.81
CA LEU A 62 7.65 8.42 2.11
C LEU A 62 7.82 9.94 1.98
N SER A 63 8.53 10.38 0.94
CA SER A 63 8.69 11.81 0.62
C SER A 63 7.45 12.43 -0.05
N GLY A 64 6.47 11.61 -0.45
CA GLY A 64 5.28 12.08 -1.16
C GLY A 64 5.53 12.52 -2.60
N TYR A 65 6.57 11.99 -3.24
CA TYR A 65 6.96 12.36 -4.60
C TYR A 65 6.24 11.58 -5.69
N VAL A 66 5.52 10.52 -5.34
CA VAL A 66 4.86 9.61 -6.29
C VAL A 66 3.35 9.71 -6.13
N SER A 67 2.63 9.88 -7.25
CA SER A 67 1.17 9.97 -7.34
C SER A 67 0.53 8.71 -7.92
N LEU A 68 1.22 8.03 -8.83
CA LEU A 68 0.77 6.79 -9.46
C LEU A 68 1.96 5.85 -9.66
N ILE A 69 1.73 4.58 -9.41
CA ILE A 69 2.63 3.49 -9.78
C ILE A 69 1.89 2.60 -10.76
N GLU A 70 2.49 2.28 -11.90
CA GLU A 70 1.92 1.33 -12.86
C GLU A 70 2.94 0.26 -13.22
N VAL A 71 2.46 -0.97 -13.34
CA VAL A 71 3.22 -2.13 -13.83
C VAL A 71 2.41 -2.77 -14.95
N SER A 72 3.11 -3.10 -16.04
CA SER A 72 2.52 -3.74 -17.22
C SER A 72 3.42 -4.88 -17.70
N PRO A 73 3.56 -5.97 -16.92
CA PRO A 73 4.36 -7.08 -17.34
C PRO A 73 3.58 -7.90 -18.39
N PRO A 74 4.28 -8.67 -19.23
CA PRO A 74 3.64 -9.49 -20.26
C PRO A 74 2.86 -10.68 -19.67
N GLU A 75 3.28 -11.17 -18.51
CA GLU A 75 2.59 -12.18 -17.69
C GLU A 75 2.84 -11.82 -16.22
N PHE A 76 1.86 -12.05 -15.34
CA PHE A 76 1.98 -11.74 -13.91
C PHE A 76 2.43 -12.94 -13.10
N ALA A 77 2.14 -14.17 -13.56
CA ALA A 77 2.50 -15.41 -12.87
C ALA A 77 4.01 -15.48 -12.55
N SER A 78 4.88 -15.07 -13.49
CA SER A 78 6.34 -15.08 -13.28
C SER A 78 6.86 -13.96 -12.36
N SER A 79 6.06 -12.93 -12.12
CA SER A 79 6.39 -11.78 -11.27
C SER A 79 5.54 -11.73 -9.97
N ARG A 80 4.92 -12.86 -9.61
CA ARG A 80 3.98 -12.96 -8.48
C ARG A 80 4.57 -12.40 -7.19
N GLN A 81 5.79 -12.79 -6.84
CA GLN A 81 6.41 -12.37 -5.58
C GLN A 81 6.79 -10.89 -5.60
N GLU A 82 7.24 -10.37 -6.73
CA GLU A 82 7.58 -8.97 -6.95
C GLU A 82 6.35 -8.06 -6.78
N ILE A 83 5.19 -8.48 -7.29
CA ILE A 83 3.92 -7.76 -7.16
C ILE A 83 3.45 -7.76 -5.70
N ILE A 84 3.56 -8.89 -5.00
CA ILE A 84 3.24 -9.00 -3.57
C ILE A 84 4.12 -8.03 -2.78
N ASP A 85 5.43 -8.06 -3.02
CA ASP A 85 6.39 -7.24 -2.31
C ASP A 85 6.19 -5.75 -2.59
N LEU A 86 5.92 -5.37 -3.85
CA LEU A 86 5.60 -3.99 -4.24
C LEU A 86 4.30 -3.53 -3.57
N SER A 87 3.24 -4.33 -3.61
CA SER A 87 1.94 -4.00 -2.99
C SER A 87 2.09 -3.75 -1.49
N LYS A 88 2.79 -4.64 -0.79
CA LYS A 88 3.08 -4.47 0.65
C LYS A 88 3.91 -3.23 0.92
N LEU A 89 4.92 -2.96 0.08
CA LEU A 89 5.77 -1.78 0.22
C LEU A 89 4.97 -0.49 0.06
N ILE A 90 4.06 -0.42 -0.91
CA ILE A 90 3.17 0.73 -1.13
C ILE A 90 2.29 0.96 0.10
N VAL A 91 1.56 -0.07 0.53
CA VAL A 91 0.63 0.02 1.68
C VAL A 91 1.36 0.42 2.95
N HIS A 92 2.50 -0.22 3.28
CA HIS A 92 3.29 0.16 4.45
C HIS A 92 3.82 1.59 4.36
N SER A 93 4.26 2.05 3.18
CA SER A 93 4.73 3.44 3.00
C SER A 93 3.64 4.47 3.25
N ILE A 94 2.40 4.18 2.85
CA ILE A 94 1.23 5.02 3.15
C ILE A 94 0.99 5.07 4.66
N LEU A 95 0.96 3.91 5.32
CA LEU A 95 0.73 3.81 6.75
C LEU A 95 1.81 4.52 7.56
N TYR A 96 3.08 4.39 7.18
CA TYR A 96 4.18 5.08 7.86
C TYR A 96 4.05 6.61 7.77
N ARG A 97 3.70 7.15 6.59
CA ARG A 97 3.45 8.60 6.44
C ARG A 97 2.26 9.08 7.26
N GLN A 98 1.17 8.32 7.24
CA GLN A 98 -0.02 8.66 8.01
C GLN A 98 0.27 8.64 9.51
N TYR A 99 0.99 7.64 9.98
CA TYR A 99 1.39 7.53 11.38
C TYR A 99 2.30 8.68 11.80
N ASP A 100 3.31 9.03 11.00
CA ASP A 100 4.16 10.19 11.25
C ASP A 100 3.36 11.49 11.36
N CYS A 101 2.45 11.75 10.41
CA CYS A 101 1.59 12.94 10.45
C CYS A 101 0.67 12.93 11.67
N TYR A 102 0.10 11.77 12.02
CA TYR A 102 -0.76 11.62 13.18
C TYR A 102 0.00 11.92 14.47
N VAL A 103 1.14 11.26 14.70
CA VAL A 103 1.96 11.44 15.90
C VAL A 103 2.43 12.89 16.03
N PHE A 104 2.91 13.49 14.93
CA PHE A 104 3.35 14.88 14.94
C PHE A 104 2.23 15.83 15.37
N ARG A 105 1.01 15.67 14.85
CA ARG A 105 -0.16 16.47 15.25
C ARG A 105 -0.57 16.23 16.70
N GLN A 106 -0.53 14.98 17.18
CA GLN A 106 -0.82 14.68 18.58
C GLN A 106 0.14 15.42 19.52
N ILE A 107 1.43 15.46 19.16
CA ILE A 107 2.45 16.18 19.92
C ILE A 107 2.20 17.69 19.90
N LEU A 108 1.96 18.29 18.72
CA LEU A 108 1.71 19.73 18.61
C LEU A 108 0.45 20.16 19.38
N ASN A 109 -0.58 19.31 19.41
CA ASN A 109 -1.83 19.57 20.13
C ASN A 109 -1.79 19.20 21.62
N SER A 110 -0.67 18.69 22.12
CA SER A 110 -0.50 18.32 23.52
C SER A 110 -0.41 19.55 24.43
N GLU A 111 -0.76 19.37 25.71
CA GLU A 111 -0.63 20.43 26.71
C GLU A 111 0.83 20.86 26.93
N VAL A 112 1.80 19.97 26.67
CA VAL A 112 3.24 20.30 26.70
C VAL A 112 3.55 21.45 25.74
N ILE A 113 3.13 21.32 24.48
CA ILE A 113 3.43 22.31 23.44
C ILE A 113 2.57 23.56 23.59
N LYS A 114 1.29 23.42 23.96
CA LYS A 114 0.44 24.59 24.23
C LYS A 114 0.99 25.45 25.37
N LYS A 115 1.45 24.84 26.48
CA LYS A 115 2.08 25.57 27.59
C LYS A 115 3.38 26.24 27.16
N TRP A 116 4.23 25.53 26.40
CA TRP A 116 5.46 26.12 25.86
C TRP A 116 5.17 27.34 24.98
N ASN A 117 4.24 27.23 24.04
CA ASN A 117 3.89 28.31 23.11
C ASN A 117 3.31 29.54 23.82
N ARG A 118 2.50 29.33 24.88
CA ARG A 118 1.99 30.43 25.72
C ARG A 118 3.13 31.18 26.43
N SER A 119 4.13 30.47 26.92
CA SER A 119 5.28 31.07 27.60
C SER A 119 6.34 31.63 26.65
N ASN A 120 6.36 31.20 25.38
CA ASN A 120 7.39 31.54 24.40
C ASN A 120 6.79 31.96 23.04
N PRO A 121 6.01 33.06 22.97
CA PRO A 121 5.29 33.44 21.76
C PRO A 121 6.20 33.75 20.56
N GLY A 122 7.44 34.23 20.80
CA GLY A 122 8.41 34.49 19.74
C GLY A 122 9.14 33.25 19.19
N SER A 123 8.93 32.07 19.79
CA SER A 123 9.52 30.80 19.36
C SER A 123 8.50 29.65 19.48
N SER A 124 7.29 29.90 18.96
CA SER A 124 6.22 28.92 18.93
C SER A 124 6.62 27.69 18.13
N ILE A 125 6.23 26.53 18.64
CA ILE A 125 6.34 25.24 17.97
C ILE A 125 4.99 24.93 17.34
N ASP A 126 4.92 24.94 16.03
CA ASP A 126 3.75 24.64 15.21
C ASP A 126 4.14 23.85 13.93
N GLU A 127 3.17 23.62 13.04
CA GLU A 127 3.40 22.88 11.79
C GLU A 127 4.34 23.60 10.80
N HIS A 128 4.52 24.91 10.95
CA HIS A 128 5.33 25.78 10.11
C HIS A 128 6.62 26.25 10.78
N ALA A 129 6.91 25.75 11.99
CA ALA A 129 8.10 26.11 12.73
C ALA A 129 9.36 25.78 11.91
N ASN A 130 9.99 26.82 11.37
CA ASN A 130 11.21 26.74 10.59
C ASN A 130 12.43 26.58 11.51
N LEU A 131 12.48 25.45 12.23
CA LEU A 131 13.70 25.07 12.93
C LEU A 131 14.75 24.62 11.92
N ASN A 132 15.96 25.15 12.07
CA ASN A 132 17.09 24.83 11.23
C ASN A 132 17.39 23.31 11.27
N ALA A 133 17.32 22.61 10.14
CA ALA A 133 17.48 21.16 10.08
C ALA A 133 18.82 20.66 10.65
N PRO A 134 19.98 21.27 10.32
CA PRO A 134 21.24 21.06 11.03
C PRO A 134 21.17 21.12 12.56
N PHE A 135 20.41 22.08 13.11
CA PHE A 135 20.26 22.21 14.56
C PHE A 135 19.50 21.02 15.16
N ILE A 136 18.38 20.61 14.53
CA ILE A 136 17.61 19.42 14.94
C ILE A 136 18.52 18.19 14.90
N TYR A 137 19.24 18.00 13.80
CA TYR A 137 20.10 16.84 13.61
C TYR A 137 21.23 16.78 14.64
N ASN A 138 21.89 17.91 14.92
CA ASN A 138 22.94 18.00 15.94
C ASN A 138 22.39 17.70 17.34
N HIS A 139 21.21 18.22 17.69
CA HIS A 139 20.56 17.89 18.96
C HIS A 139 20.27 16.40 19.08
N LEU A 140 19.69 15.79 18.05
CA LEU A 140 19.36 14.35 18.04
C LEU A 140 20.62 13.49 18.15
N LYS A 141 21.71 13.87 17.47
CA LYS A 141 22.99 13.17 17.55
C LYS A 141 23.57 13.21 18.98
N GLN A 142 23.45 14.34 19.67
CA GLN A 142 23.89 14.45 21.07
C GLN A 142 23.01 13.64 22.05
N HIS A 143 21.75 13.38 21.69
CA HIS A 143 20.76 12.70 22.54
C HIS A 143 20.36 11.31 22.00
N GLU A 144 21.18 10.70 21.13
CA GLU A 144 20.85 9.46 20.42
C GLU A 144 20.52 8.29 21.36
N ALA A 145 21.34 8.11 22.40
CA ALA A 145 21.11 7.06 23.42
C ALA A 145 19.77 7.26 24.13
N HIS A 146 19.41 8.51 24.41
CA HIS A 146 18.17 8.85 25.09
C HIS A 146 16.94 8.62 24.21
N VAL A 147 16.99 9.07 22.94
CA VAL A 147 15.94 8.77 21.95
C VAL A 147 15.74 7.26 21.81
N THR A 148 16.84 6.51 21.80
CA THR A 148 16.81 5.04 21.74
C THR A 148 16.14 4.44 22.98
N GLN A 149 16.39 4.96 24.18
CA GLN A 149 15.70 4.52 25.40
C GLN A 149 14.20 4.79 25.35
N ILE A 150 13.77 5.96 24.86
CA ILE A 150 12.34 6.28 24.70
C ILE A 150 11.68 5.31 23.71
N LYS A 151 12.32 5.04 22.57
CA LYS A 151 11.83 4.04 21.60
C LYS A 151 11.65 2.67 22.26
N HIS A 152 12.66 2.20 23.00
CA HIS A 152 12.57 0.93 23.73
C HIS A 152 11.46 0.94 24.78
N HIS A 153 11.23 2.06 25.46
CA HIS A 153 10.15 2.17 26.44
C HIS A 153 8.77 2.00 25.78
N ILE A 154 8.54 2.68 24.65
CA ILE A 154 7.30 2.54 23.85
C ILE A 154 7.15 1.10 23.37
N LEU A 155 8.21 0.50 22.83
CA LEU A 155 8.17 -0.87 22.31
C LEU A 155 8.01 -1.91 23.42
N ARG A 156 8.53 -1.70 24.63
CA ARG A 156 8.42 -2.66 25.74
C ARG A 156 6.96 -2.94 26.11
N LEU A 157 6.10 -1.91 26.06
CA LEU A 157 4.66 -2.08 26.30
C LEU A 157 4.01 -2.92 25.19
N LEU A 158 4.41 -2.71 23.93
CA LEU A 158 4.01 -3.54 22.81
C LEU A 158 4.46 -5.00 23.00
N HIS A 159 5.73 -5.23 23.39
CA HIS A 159 6.25 -6.57 23.67
C HIS A 159 5.42 -7.30 24.73
N ALA A 160 5.10 -6.62 25.84
CA ALA A 160 4.29 -7.22 26.90
C ALA A 160 2.88 -7.60 26.38
N SER A 161 2.24 -6.72 25.62
CA SER A 161 0.91 -6.99 25.05
C SER A 161 0.92 -8.16 24.06
N LEU A 162 1.96 -8.28 23.22
CA LEU A 162 2.10 -9.38 22.26
C LEU A 162 2.49 -10.69 22.93
N ALA A 163 3.29 -10.65 23.99
CA ALA A 163 3.67 -11.85 24.74
C ALA A 163 2.42 -12.54 25.33
N ALA A 164 1.50 -11.75 25.88
CA ALA A 164 0.25 -12.23 26.49
C ALA A 164 -0.81 -12.73 25.47
N CYS A 165 -0.63 -12.47 24.17
CA CYS A 165 -1.57 -12.89 23.14
C CYS A 165 -1.27 -14.34 22.70
N GLU A 166 -2.06 -15.32 23.15
CA GLU A 166 -1.86 -16.75 22.82
C GLU A 166 -2.25 -17.10 21.38
N GLU A 167 -3.19 -16.37 20.79
CA GLU A 167 -3.71 -16.62 19.43
C GLU A 167 -2.69 -16.37 18.31
N ARG A 168 -1.57 -15.69 18.62
CA ARG A 168 -0.56 -15.32 17.61
C ARG A 168 0.65 -16.22 17.65
N THR A 169 1.11 -16.60 16.47
CA THR A 169 2.34 -17.39 16.32
C THR A 169 3.58 -16.56 16.69
N PRO A 170 4.68 -17.20 17.10
CA PRO A 170 5.95 -16.50 17.37
C PRO A 170 6.45 -15.67 16.17
N LYS A 171 6.21 -16.16 14.95
CA LYS A 171 6.60 -15.46 13.71
C LYS A 171 5.81 -14.17 13.52
N GLU A 172 4.50 -14.19 13.77
CA GLU A 172 3.66 -12.99 13.69
C GLU A 172 4.04 -11.97 14.76
N LYS A 173 4.27 -12.43 16.00
CA LYS A 173 4.76 -11.56 17.10
C LYS A 173 6.04 -10.85 16.69
N ASN A 174 7.05 -11.58 16.21
CA ASN A 174 8.32 -11.00 15.75
C ASN A 174 8.15 -10.02 14.58
N THR A 175 7.24 -10.32 13.66
CA THR A 175 6.95 -9.42 12.52
C THR A 175 6.35 -8.11 12.99
N LEU A 176 5.42 -8.15 13.96
CA LEU A 176 4.78 -6.96 14.52
C LEU A 176 5.76 -6.10 15.32
N LEU A 177 6.70 -6.73 16.02
CA LEU A 177 7.77 -6.01 16.73
C LEU A 177 8.67 -5.26 15.75
N PHE A 178 9.12 -5.93 14.70
CA PHE A 178 9.92 -5.30 13.65
C PHE A 178 9.14 -4.16 12.95
N LEU A 179 7.85 -4.35 12.66
CA LEU A 179 7.01 -3.30 12.12
C LEU A 179 6.88 -2.13 13.10
N GLY A 180 6.74 -2.40 14.40
CA GLY A 180 6.66 -1.39 15.45
C GLY A 180 7.91 -0.50 15.48
N GLU A 181 9.09 -1.11 15.42
CA GLU A 181 10.36 -0.40 15.26
C GLU A 181 10.37 0.47 14.00
N LYS A 182 9.92 -0.06 12.86
CA LYS A 182 9.87 0.68 11.60
C LYS A 182 8.94 1.88 11.64
N PHE A 183 7.78 1.79 12.28
CA PHE A 183 6.88 2.94 12.47
C PHE A 183 7.56 4.05 13.25
N LEU A 184 8.26 3.72 14.35
CA LEU A 184 8.98 4.70 15.16
C LEU A 184 10.19 5.29 14.43
N ASP A 185 10.94 4.48 13.68
CA ASP A 185 12.09 4.92 12.89
C ASP A 185 11.71 5.84 11.73
N THR A 186 10.47 5.76 11.25
CA THR A 186 9.99 6.58 10.13
C THR A 186 9.41 7.93 10.60
N LEU A 187 9.26 8.14 11.91
CA LEU A 187 8.86 9.44 12.44
C LEU A 187 9.92 10.51 12.09
N ARG A 188 9.45 11.69 11.70
CA ARG A 188 10.29 12.81 11.30
C ARG A 188 11.25 13.23 12.43
N PRO A 189 12.47 13.71 12.11
CA PRO A 189 13.42 14.16 13.12
C PRO A 189 12.86 15.20 14.10
N PHE A 190 11.98 16.09 13.62
CA PHE A 190 11.38 17.12 14.46
C PHE A 190 10.51 16.53 15.58
N THR A 191 9.80 15.43 15.32
CA THR A 191 9.05 14.68 16.33
C THR A 191 9.95 14.22 17.47
N TRP A 192 11.07 13.58 17.14
CA TRP A 192 12.03 13.10 18.13
C TRP A 192 12.71 14.23 18.89
N PHE A 193 12.98 15.36 18.23
CA PHE A 193 13.51 16.55 18.88
C PHE A 193 12.57 17.09 19.94
N ILE A 194 11.27 17.20 19.64
CA ILE A 194 10.27 17.65 20.60
C ILE A 194 10.22 16.70 21.79
N ILE A 195 10.11 15.40 21.54
CA ILE A 195 10.05 14.37 22.60
C ILE A 195 11.29 14.45 23.50
N SER A 196 12.49 14.56 22.93
CA SER A 196 13.76 14.65 23.67
C SER A 196 13.86 15.95 24.47
N LYS A 197 13.46 17.09 23.88
CA LYS A 197 13.55 18.40 24.53
C LYS A 197 12.61 18.53 25.72
N PHE A 198 11.41 17.95 25.65
CA PHE A 198 10.36 18.10 26.68
C PHE A 198 10.17 16.86 27.55
N GLN A 199 11.14 15.95 27.59
CA GLN A 199 11.04 14.67 28.32
C GLN A 199 10.61 14.79 29.79
N HIS A 200 11.00 15.88 30.47
CA HIS A 200 10.70 16.12 31.88
C HIS A 200 9.44 16.96 32.10
N ALA A 201 8.71 17.31 31.04
CA ALA A 201 7.46 18.04 31.17
C ALA A 201 6.39 17.13 31.83
N PRO A 202 5.60 17.64 32.79
CA PRO A 202 4.62 16.83 33.53
C PRO A 202 3.64 16.05 32.64
N ASP A 203 3.21 16.66 31.53
CA ASP A 203 2.20 16.07 30.64
C ASP A 203 2.81 15.14 29.57
N MET A 204 4.14 14.97 29.52
CA MET A 204 4.82 14.21 28.46
C MET A 204 4.50 12.71 28.51
N GLY A 205 4.23 12.16 29.70
CA GLY A 205 3.81 10.76 29.85
C GLY A 205 2.52 10.44 29.08
N SER A 206 1.56 11.38 29.06
CA SER A 206 0.31 11.21 28.31
C SER A 206 0.54 11.15 26.79
N VAL A 207 1.50 11.93 26.30
CA VAL A 207 1.91 11.95 24.88
C VAL A 207 2.52 10.61 24.50
N LEU A 208 3.44 10.08 25.32
CA LEU A 208 4.06 8.78 25.06
C LEU A 208 3.04 7.63 25.06
N SER A 209 2.06 7.66 25.99
CA SER A 209 0.96 6.70 26.01
C SER A 209 0.08 6.79 24.75
N SER A 210 -0.19 8.01 24.25
CA SER A 210 -0.93 8.20 23.00
C SER A 210 -0.17 7.66 21.77
N ILE A 211 1.15 7.85 21.72
CA ILE A 211 2.03 7.25 20.70
C ILE A 211 1.94 5.72 20.77
N HIS A 212 2.03 5.12 21.95
CA HIS A 212 1.89 3.68 22.12
C HIS A 212 0.53 3.16 21.62
N THR A 213 -0.57 3.76 22.06
CA THR A 213 -1.93 3.31 21.69
C THR A 213 -2.15 3.43 20.19
N SER A 214 -1.72 4.53 19.58
CA SER A 214 -1.82 4.70 18.13
C SER A 214 -0.89 3.76 17.36
N LEU A 215 0.30 3.44 17.87
CA LEU A 215 1.18 2.42 17.28
C LEU A 215 0.45 1.08 17.15
N ALA A 216 -0.22 0.62 18.21
CA ALA A 216 -0.98 -0.62 18.19
C ALA A 216 -2.11 -0.61 17.13
N GLN A 217 -2.82 0.52 16.98
CA GLN A 217 -3.84 0.69 15.94
C GLN A 217 -3.25 0.61 14.52
N TYR A 218 -2.12 1.25 14.28
CA TYR A 218 -1.44 1.21 12.98
C TYR A 218 -0.81 -0.14 12.66
N LEU A 219 -0.36 -0.89 13.67
CA LEU A 219 0.08 -2.27 13.50
C LEU A 219 -1.08 -3.19 13.10
N ASN A 220 -2.29 -2.95 13.61
CA ASN A 220 -3.47 -3.69 13.15
C ASN A 220 -3.79 -3.36 11.68
N LYS A 221 -3.74 -2.07 11.29
CA LYS A 221 -3.91 -1.63 9.89
C LYS A 221 -2.86 -2.22 8.94
N ALA A 222 -1.62 -2.40 9.40
CA ALA A 222 -0.54 -2.96 8.60
C ALA A 222 -0.80 -4.41 8.14
N ARG A 223 -1.64 -5.17 8.85
CA ARG A 223 -2.03 -6.53 8.46
C ARG A 223 -2.78 -6.56 7.12
N ILE A 224 -3.50 -5.48 6.78
CA ILE A 224 -4.23 -5.34 5.51
C ILE A 224 -3.29 -5.41 4.31
N ALA A 225 -2.01 -5.05 4.46
CA ALA A 225 -1.03 -5.12 3.38
C ALA A 225 -0.88 -6.55 2.83
N GLU A 226 -0.96 -7.57 3.69
CA GLU A 226 -0.91 -8.98 3.29
C GLU A 226 -2.18 -9.36 2.51
N TYR A 227 -3.36 -9.04 3.06
CA TYR A 227 -4.65 -9.36 2.44
C TYR A 227 -4.79 -8.69 1.07
N ILE A 228 -4.44 -7.40 0.95
CA ILE A 228 -4.42 -6.67 -0.33
C ILE A 228 -3.50 -7.39 -1.33
N ALA A 229 -2.28 -7.73 -0.94
CA ALA A 229 -1.32 -8.34 -1.85
C ALA A 229 -1.80 -9.71 -2.36
N LEU A 230 -2.42 -10.51 -1.49
CA LEU A 230 -3.00 -11.80 -1.86
C LEU A 230 -4.18 -11.63 -2.83
N VAL A 231 -5.16 -10.80 -2.49
CA VAL A 231 -6.32 -10.54 -3.36
C VAL A 231 -5.89 -10.03 -4.73
N LEU A 232 -4.94 -9.10 -4.78
CA LEU A 232 -4.43 -8.55 -6.04
C LEU A 232 -3.82 -9.62 -6.92
N VAL A 233 -2.98 -10.49 -6.36
CA VAL A 233 -2.37 -11.57 -7.14
C VAL A 233 -3.41 -12.51 -7.71
N GLU A 234 -4.41 -12.89 -6.92
CA GLU A 234 -5.47 -13.80 -7.38
C GLU A 234 -6.33 -13.16 -8.48
N LEU A 235 -6.63 -11.86 -8.35
CA LEU A 235 -7.30 -11.11 -9.42
C LEU A 235 -6.44 -11.07 -10.69
N LEU A 236 -5.15 -10.79 -10.57
CA LEU A 236 -4.23 -10.73 -11.72
C LEU A 236 -4.06 -12.07 -12.42
N ILE A 237 -3.89 -13.16 -11.66
CA ILE A 237 -3.79 -14.52 -12.21
C ILE A 237 -5.09 -14.91 -12.90
N ASN A 238 -6.24 -14.52 -12.34
CA ASN A 238 -7.52 -14.78 -12.97
C ASN A 238 -7.67 -14.04 -14.32
N GLU A 239 -7.27 -12.78 -14.36
CA GLU A 239 -7.26 -12.00 -15.61
C GLU A 239 -6.30 -12.59 -16.64
N GLU A 240 -5.09 -13.00 -16.21
CA GLU A 240 -4.10 -13.66 -17.06
C GLU A 240 -4.64 -14.97 -17.65
N ASN A 241 -5.18 -15.85 -16.82
CA ASN A 241 -5.72 -17.13 -17.26
C ASN A 241 -6.86 -16.95 -18.28
N THR A 242 -7.72 -15.95 -18.07
CA THR A 242 -8.81 -15.68 -19.00
C THR A 242 -8.30 -15.15 -20.34
N ASN A 243 -7.30 -14.27 -20.34
CA ASN A 243 -6.66 -13.79 -21.57
C ASN A 243 -5.96 -14.93 -22.31
N LEU A 244 -5.22 -15.78 -21.59
CA LEU A 244 -4.53 -16.93 -22.16
C LEU A 244 -5.52 -17.89 -22.84
N LYS A 245 -6.64 -18.23 -22.20
CA LYS A 245 -7.67 -19.10 -22.78
C LYS A 245 -8.29 -18.53 -24.06
N LYS A 246 -8.59 -17.23 -24.08
CA LYS A 246 -9.09 -16.56 -25.29
C LYS A 246 -8.09 -16.66 -26.43
N GLU A 247 -6.81 -16.50 -26.13
CA GLU A 247 -5.76 -16.57 -27.15
C GLU A 247 -5.50 -17.99 -27.65
N VAL A 248 -5.63 -19.02 -26.78
CA VAL A 248 -5.64 -20.43 -27.20
C VAL A 248 -6.75 -20.67 -28.22
N GLN A 249 -7.98 -20.23 -27.93
CA GLN A 249 -9.12 -20.44 -28.83
C GLN A 249 -8.94 -19.77 -30.19
N LYS A 250 -8.23 -18.64 -30.26
CA LYS A 250 -7.92 -17.96 -31.52
C LYS A 250 -6.82 -18.67 -32.31
N LEU A 251 -5.73 -19.08 -31.65
CA LEU A 251 -4.55 -19.66 -32.30
C LEU A 251 -4.70 -21.15 -32.61
N PHE A 252 -5.51 -21.85 -31.82
CA PHE A 252 -5.72 -23.29 -31.88
C PHE A 252 -7.21 -23.63 -31.75
N PRO A 253 -8.04 -23.27 -32.75
CA PRO A 253 -9.49 -23.45 -32.69
C PRO A 253 -9.93 -24.92 -32.59
N ASP A 254 -9.07 -25.85 -33.01
CA ASP A 254 -9.36 -27.30 -33.01
C ASP A 254 -9.07 -27.99 -31.66
N LEU A 255 -8.54 -27.27 -30.66
CA LEU A 255 -8.31 -27.81 -29.32
C LEU A 255 -9.60 -27.77 -28.49
N GLU A 256 -10.14 -28.96 -28.18
CA GLU A 256 -11.33 -29.09 -27.34
C GLU A 256 -11.07 -28.67 -25.87
N ASP A 257 -9.87 -28.96 -25.33
CA ASP A 257 -9.49 -28.58 -23.97
C ASP A 257 -8.41 -27.48 -23.94
N THR A 258 -8.88 -26.24 -23.77
CA THR A 258 -8.02 -25.06 -23.59
C THR A 258 -7.14 -25.12 -22.34
N GLN A 259 -7.51 -25.87 -21.30
CA GLN A 259 -6.73 -25.96 -20.06
C GLN A 259 -5.55 -26.91 -20.22
N GLU A 260 -5.76 -28.05 -20.86
CA GLU A 260 -4.68 -28.99 -21.19
C GLU A 260 -3.63 -28.32 -22.09
N ALA A 261 -4.08 -27.51 -23.05
CA ALA A 261 -3.20 -26.73 -23.93
C ALA A 261 -2.31 -25.72 -23.17
N LEU A 262 -2.79 -25.12 -22.07
CA LEU A 262 -2.02 -24.18 -21.27
C LEU A 262 -0.96 -24.85 -20.37
N CYS A 263 -1.07 -26.16 -20.17
CA CYS A 263 -0.08 -26.96 -19.46
C CYS A 263 1.12 -27.33 -20.36
N ASP A 264 0.96 -27.28 -21.69
CA ASP A 264 2.06 -27.47 -22.63
C ASP A 264 2.96 -26.22 -22.69
N GLU A 265 4.24 -26.41 -22.35
CA GLU A 265 5.19 -25.30 -22.26
C GLU A 265 5.50 -24.66 -23.62
N GLY A 266 5.45 -25.42 -24.72
CA GLY A 266 5.65 -24.92 -26.08
C GLY A 266 4.49 -24.05 -26.54
N ILE A 267 3.26 -24.51 -26.31
CA ILE A 267 2.03 -23.75 -26.60
C ILE A 267 2.00 -22.47 -25.75
N ARG A 268 2.26 -22.58 -24.44
CA ARG A 268 2.27 -21.42 -23.53
C ARG A 268 3.29 -20.36 -23.96
N ARG A 269 4.52 -20.75 -24.32
CA ARG A 269 5.54 -19.81 -24.81
C ARG A 269 5.10 -19.09 -26.08
N ARG A 270 4.44 -19.79 -27.01
CA ARG A 270 3.94 -19.19 -28.25
C ARG A 270 2.83 -18.18 -27.99
N ILE A 271 1.89 -18.49 -27.09
CA ILE A 271 0.81 -17.57 -26.69
C ILE A 271 1.39 -16.31 -26.03
N VAL A 272 2.32 -16.46 -25.09
CA VAL A 272 2.95 -15.30 -24.42
C VAL A 272 3.72 -14.43 -25.41
N ALA A 273 4.38 -15.03 -26.40
CA ALA A 273 5.05 -14.28 -27.45
C ALA A 273 4.06 -13.48 -28.32
N GLU A 274 2.92 -14.07 -28.66
CA GLU A 274 1.85 -13.43 -29.43
C GLU A 274 1.20 -12.27 -28.65
N LEU A 275 0.88 -12.48 -27.37
CA LEU A 275 0.35 -11.42 -26.49
C LEU A 275 1.31 -10.24 -26.34
N LYS A 276 2.62 -10.51 -26.27
CA LYS A 276 3.66 -9.47 -26.28
C LYS A 276 3.69 -8.71 -27.60
N HIS A 277 3.62 -9.43 -28.72
CA HIS A 277 3.63 -8.84 -30.06
C HIS A 277 2.41 -7.93 -30.28
N ASN A 278 1.24 -8.36 -29.82
CA ASN A 278 -0.03 -7.65 -30.00
C ASN A 278 -0.29 -6.56 -28.93
N ALA A 279 0.68 -6.32 -28.04
CA ALA A 279 0.59 -5.35 -26.94
C ALA A 279 -0.65 -5.56 -26.05
N GLU A 280 -1.09 -6.80 -25.89
CA GLU A 280 -2.24 -7.19 -25.06
C GLU A 280 -1.80 -7.41 -23.60
N SER A 281 -1.01 -6.49 -23.06
CA SER A 281 -0.56 -6.57 -21.67
C SER A 281 -1.72 -6.29 -20.71
N LEU A 282 -1.73 -7.00 -19.60
CA LEU A 282 -2.52 -6.62 -18.45
C LEU A 282 -1.82 -5.49 -17.70
N PHE A 283 -2.59 -4.61 -17.06
CA PHE A 283 -2.05 -3.48 -16.31
C PHE A 283 -2.54 -3.54 -14.87
N ILE A 284 -1.68 -3.15 -13.94
CA ILE A 284 -2.06 -2.82 -12.58
C ILE A 284 -1.51 -1.46 -12.22
N SER A 285 -2.34 -0.64 -11.59
CA SER A 285 -1.94 0.67 -11.12
C SER A 285 -2.33 0.92 -9.68
N TRP A 286 -1.47 1.60 -8.93
CA TRP A 286 -1.71 2.08 -7.57
C TRP A 286 -1.67 3.60 -7.59
N LYS A 287 -2.84 4.21 -7.52
CA LYS A 287 -3.01 5.66 -7.42
C LYS A 287 -3.05 6.08 -5.96
N LEU A 288 -2.15 6.99 -5.60
CA LEU A 288 -1.98 7.52 -4.26
C LEU A 288 -2.65 8.89 -4.20
N GLU A 289 -3.80 8.95 -3.55
CA GLU A 289 -4.56 10.18 -3.38
C GLU A 289 -4.41 10.70 -1.94
N GLY A 290 -3.89 11.92 -1.81
CA GLY A 290 -3.66 12.58 -0.53
C GLY A 290 -2.65 13.70 -0.69
N ARG A 291 -3.13 14.95 -0.70
CA ARG A 291 -2.26 16.12 -0.72
C ARG A 291 -1.56 16.30 0.63
N SER A 292 -0.43 17.00 0.55
CA SER A 292 0.41 17.63 1.56
C SER A 292 -0.17 17.84 2.96
N VAL A 293 0.76 17.97 3.92
CA VAL A 293 0.69 18.10 5.39
C VAL A 293 -0.39 19.07 5.93
N SER A 294 -0.97 19.94 5.11
CA SER A 294 -1.71 21.14 5.50
C SER A 294 -3.24 21.07 5.54
N THR A 295 -3.90 19.96 5.16
CA THR A 295 -5.37 19.86 5.27
C THR A 295 -5.80 18.74 6.21
N ALA A 296 -6.41 19.14 7.33
CA ALA A 296 -7.05 18.26 8.28
C ALA A 296 -8.15 17.43 7.60
N GLY A 297 -8.09 16.10 7.77
CA GLY A 297 -9.23 15.21 7.51
C GLY A 297 -9.18 14.35 6.25
N THR A 298 -8.33 14.63 5.25
CA THR A 298 -8.21 13.74 4.08
C THR A 298 -7.45 12.47 4.47
N ARG A 299 -8.18 11.39 4.75
CA ARG A 299 -7.62 10.03 4.81
C ARG A 299 -6.84 9.76 3.53
N SER A 300 -5.61 9.23 3.65
CA SER A 300 -4.85 8.82 2.48
C SER A 300 -5.65 7.73 1.78
N LYS A 301 -6.00 7.99 0.53
CA LYS A 301 -6.76 7.06 -0.30
C LYS A 301 -5.78 6.33 -1.20
N LEU A 302 -5.85 5.00 -1.18
CA LEU A 302 -5.19 4.16 -2.15
C LEU A 302 -6.26 3.61 -3.09
N LYS A 303 -6.16 3.93 -4.37
CA LYS A 303 -6.96 3.27 -5.40
C LYS A 303 -6.06 2.33 -6.19
N ILE A 304 -6.44 1.06 -6.25
CA ILE A 304 -5.76 0.04 -7.03
C ILE A 304 -6.68 -0.34 -8.17
N THR A 305 -6.19 -0.22 -9.41
CA THR A 305 -6.96 -0.55 -10.60
C THR A 305 -6.25 -1.67 -11.33
N VAL A 306 -6.96 -2.80 -11.49
CA VAL A 306 -6.56 -3.90 -12.35
C VAL A 306 -7.29 -3.74 -13.67
N TYR A 307 -6.55 -3.68 -14.77
CA TYR A 307 -7.09 -3.57 -16.12
C TYR A 307 -7.03 -4.93 -16.81
N GLY A 308 -8.19 -5.42 -17.22
CA GLY A 308 -8.36 -6.62 -18.03
C GLY A 308 -9.20 -6.35 -19.28
N ARG A 309 -9.38 -7.35 -20.14
CA ARG A 309 -10.26 -7.27 -21.34
C ARG A 309 -11.43 -8.26 -21.24
N ASN A 310 -11.87 -8.52 -20.01
CA ASN A 310 -12.84 -9.55 -19.71
C ASN A 310 -14.25 -9.00 -19.60
N ASP A 311 -15.20 -9.76 -20.15
CA ASP A 311 -16.62 -9.51 -19.95
C ASP A 311 -17.08 -10.31 -18.74
N TYR A 312 -17.27 -9.61 -17.63
CA TYR A 312 -17.71 -10.25 -16.39
C TYR A 312 -19.22 -10.51 -16.41
N PRO A 313 -19.66 -11.71 -16.00
CA PRO A 313 -21.08 -12.07 -15.88
C PRO A 313 -21.84 -11.10 -14.97
N GLN A 314 -23.13 -10.90 -15.24
CA GLN A 314 -23.95 -9.93 -14.52
C GLN A 314 -24.09 -10.29 -13.03
N GLU A 315 -24.14 -11.57 -12.67
CA GLU A 315 -24.17 -11.99 -11.25
C GLU A 315 -22.91 -11.52 -10.51
N MET A 316 -21.74 -11.60 -11.17
CA MET A 316 -20.47 -11.16 -10.59
C MET A 316 -20.42 -9.64 -10.42
N ARG A 317 -21.03 -8.89 -11.35
CA ARG A 317 -21.19 -7.45 -11.22
C ARG A 317 -22.05 -7.09 -10.02
N ASN A 318 -23.14 -7.83 -9.83
CA ASN A 318 -24.05 -7.64 -8.70
C ASN A 318 -23.33 -7.95 -7.39
N CYS A 319 -22.61 -9.08 -7.24
CA CYS A 319 -21.86 -9.37 -6.01
C CYS A 319 -20.82 -8.28 -5.65
N LEU A 320 -20.10 -7.73 -6.64
CA LEU A 320 -19.13 -6.65 -6.42
C LEU A 320 -19.81 -5.31 -6.07
N GLN A 321 -21.04 -5.08 -6.54
CA GLN A 321 -21.83 -3.89 -6.22
C GLN A 321 -22.58 -4.02 -4.89
N ASP A 322 -23.13 -5.20 -4.58
CA ASP A 322 -23.93 -5.52 -3.40
C ASP A 322 -23.07 -5.72 -2.15
N ALA A 323 -21.76 -5.96 -2.31
CA ALA A 323 -20.77 -5.82 -1.24
C ALA A 323 -20.78 -4.43 -0.56
N LYS A 324 -21.45 -3.42 -1.17
CA LYS A 324 -21.67 -2.09 -0.61
C LYS A 324 -22.88 -1.99 0.34
N VAL A 325 -23.80 -2.96 0.35
CA VAL A 325 -25.15 -2.79 0.94
C VAL A 325 -25.44 -3.71 2.14
N VAL A 326 -24.60 -4.69 2.46
CA VAL A 326 -24.90 -5.61 3.57
C VAL A 326 -24.74 -4.92 4.93
N ASN A 327 -25.88 -4.40 5.41
CA ASN A 327 -26.15 -4.08 6.80
C ASN A 327 -26.15 -5.37 7.62
N ALA A 328 -25.63 -5.27 8.83
CA ALA A 328 -25.70 -6.29 9.84
C ALA A 328 -27.16 -6.71 10.08
N ASP A 329 -27.52 -7.90 9.62
CA ASP A 329 -28.21 -8.90 10.44
C ASP A 329 -28.31 -10.23 9.67
N THR A 330 -27.78 -11.28 10.30
CA THR A 330 -28.03 -12.72 10.10
C THR A 330 -27.32 -13.55 9.03
N ASP A 331 -26.71 -13.02 7.96
CA ASP A 331 -25.83 -13.82 7.07
C ASP A 331 -24.58 -13.01 6.69
N THR A 332 -23.37 -13.59 6.81
CA THR A 332 -22.15 -12.85 6.45
C THR A 332 -22.11 -12.62 4.93
N LEU A 333 -21.45 -11.54 4.48
CA LEU A 333 -21.17 -11.31 3.05
C LEU A 333 -20.49 -12.53 2.40
N VAL A 334 -19.75 -13.30 3.19
CA VAL A 334 -19.11 -14.56 2.81
C VAL A 334 -20.17 -15.63 2.55
N ASP A 335 -21.15 -15.79 3.44
CA ASP A 335 -22.26 -16.75 3.29
C ASP A 335 -23.14 -16.41 2.08
N TYR A 336 -23.46 -15.12 1.88
CA TYR A 336 -24.20 -14.67 0.69
C TYR A 336 -23.42 -14.93 -0.61
N CYS A 337 -22.12 -14.61 -0.63
CA CYS A 337 -21.28 -14.92 -1.77
C CYS A 337 -21.21 -16.43 -1.98
N GLN A 338 -21.05 -17.26 -0.95
CA GLN A 338 -21.03 -18.71 -1.06
C GLN A 338 -22.32 -19.28 -1.65
N GLN A 339 -23.49 -18.84 -1.16
CA GLN A 339 -24.79 -19.29 -1.69
C GLN A 339 -25.00 -18.91 -3.16
N THR A 340 -24.49 -17.74 -3.58
CA THR A 340 -24.57 -17.25 -4.97
C THR A 340 -23.48 -17.90 -5.86
N ILE A 341 -22.35 -18.27 -5.28
CA ILE A 341 -21.22 -18.95 -5.94
C ILE A 341 -21.55 -20.43 -6.19
N ASP A 342 -22.18 -21.12 -5.24
CA ASP A 342 -22.53 -22.54 -5.37
C ASP A 342 -23.56 -22.81 -6.48
N THR A 343 -24.36 -21.79 -6.83
CA THR A 343 -25.30 -21.85 -7.97
C THR A 343 -24.62 -21.54 -9.31
N ALA A 344 -23.50 -20.83 -9.31
CA ALA A 344 -22.69 -20.54 -10.49
C ALA A 344 -21.47 -21.48 -10.55
N LYS A 345 -21.55 -22.58 -11.31
CA LYS A 345 -20.48 -23.57 -11.55
C LYS A 345 -19.10 -23.02 -11.99
N HIS A 346 -18.94 -21.70 -12.12
CA HIS A 346 -17.73 -20.99 -12.54
C HIS A 346 -17.42 -19.73 -11.71
N ALA A 347 -17.93 -19.59 -10.49
CA ALA A 347 -17.68 -18.37 -9.73
C ALA A 347 -16.18 -18.23 -9.34
N ASN A 348 -15.56 -17.14 -9.79
CA ASN A 348 -14.13 -16.87 -9.62
C ASN A 348 -13.75 -16.67 -8.15
N LEU A 349 -12.71 -17.39 -7.67
CA LEU A 349 -12.09 -17.21 -6.34
C LEU A 349 -11.82 -15.74 -5.98
N GLY A 350 -11.60 -14.87 -6.98
CA GLY A 350 -11.39 -13.44 -6.79
C GLY A 350 -12.51 -12.72 -6.03
N VAL A 351 -13.78 -13.08 -6.24
CA VAL A 351 -14.91 -12.46 -5.52
C VAL A 351 -14.92 -12.88 -4.04
N TYR A 352 -14.60 -14.15 -3.77
CA TYR A 352 -14.43 -14.67 -2.41
C TYR A 352 -13.29 -13.97 -1.66
N TYR A 353 -12.16 -13.71 -2.33
CA TYR A 353 -11.07 -12.97 -1.69
C TYR A 353 -11.44 -11.50 -1.40
N ILE A 354 -12.26 -10.86 -2.25
CA ILE A 354 -12.73 -9.50 -2.02
C ILE A 354 -13.66 -9.41 -0.80
N SER A 355 -14.52 -10.40 -0.57
CA SER A 355 -15.39 -10.41 0.63
C SER A 355 -14.56 -10.57 1.91
N TYR A 356 -13.59 -11.48 1.90
CA TYR A 356 -12.65 -11.65 3.02
C TYR A 356 -11.81 -10.39 3.29
N LEU A 357 -11.34 -9.73 2.22
CA LEU A 357 -10.63 -8.44 2.35
C LEU A 357 -11.52 -7.36 2.96
N SER A 358 -12.80 -7.34 2.63
CA SER A 358 -13.77 -6.38 3.19
C SER A 358 -13.92 -6.57 4.71
N GLU A 359 -14.04 -7.81 5.17
CA GLU A 359 -14.12 -8.14 6.60
C GLU A 359 -12.83 -7.75 7.34
N ALA A 360 -11.66 -8.13 6.81
CA ALA A 360 -10.37 -7.76 7.37
C ALA A 360 -10.17 -6.22 7.44
N CYS A 361 -10.68 -5.48 6.44
CA CYS A 361 -10.66 -4.02 6.45
C CYS A 361 -11.57 -3.44 7.55
N LYS A 362 -12.76 -4.00 7.77
CA LYS A 362 -13.67 -3.59 8.85
C LYS A 362 -13.01 -3.76 10.22
N GLU A 363 -12.42 -4.93 10.49
CA GLU A 363 -11.71 -5.22 11.75
C GLU A 363 -10.53 -4.27 12.00
N ALA A 364 -9.82 -3.89 10.94
CA ALA A 364 -8.70 -2.97 11.01
C ALA A 364 -9.09 -1.49 10.88
N ASN A 365 -10.39 -1.19 10.90
CA ASN A 365 -10.96 0.16 10.78
C ASN A 365 -10.43 0.92 9.54
N VAL A 366 -10.43 0.24 8.39
CA VAL A 366 -10.08 0.79 7.08
C VAL A 366 -11.32 0.74 6.21
N ARG A 367 -11.68 1.86 5.61
CA ARG A 367 -12.83 1.91 4.70
C ARG A 367 -12.41 1.32 3.36
N PHE A 368 -13.13 0.29 2.93
CA PHE A 368 -12.87 -0.41 1.69
C PHE A 368 -14.11 -0.34 0.78
N GLU A 369 -13.88 -0.07 -0.49
CA GLU A 369 -14.89 -0.08 -1.54
C GLU A 369 -14.31 -0.78 -2.77
N SER A 370 -15.09 -1.63 -3.42
CA SER A 370 -14.75 -2.22 -4.72
C SER A 370 -15.77 -1.82 -5.78
N SER A 371 -15.34 -1.75 -7.03
CA SER A 371 -16.24 -1.52 -8.17
C SER A 371 -15.69 -2.14 -9.44
N LEU A 372 -16.61 -2.57 -10.30
CA LEU A 372 -16.30 -3.00 -11.65
C LEU A 372 -16.77 -1.95 -12.65
N ASN A 373 -15.86 -1.47 -13.50
CA ASN A 373 -16.19 -0.51 -14.55
C ASN A 373 -15.84 -1.10 -15.92
N ARG A 374 -16.71 -0.93 -16.91
CA ARG A 374 -16.41 -1.19 -18.32
C ARG A 374 -16.34 0.14 -19.03
N PHE A 375 -15.22 0.43 -19.65
CA PHE A 375 -15.09 1.64 -20.44
C PHE A 375 -15.75 1.42 -21.80
N THR A 376 -16.55 2.39 -22.25
CA THR A 376 -17.23 2.30 -23.55
C THR A 376 -16.31 2.66 -24.72
N ARG A 377 -15.20 3.34 -24.44
CA ARG A 377 -14.20 3.78 -25.44
C ARG A 377 -12.94 2.91 -25.49
N SER A 378 -12.64 2.20 -24.42
CA SER A 378 -11.51 1.27 -24.36
C SER A 378 -12.08 -0.13 -24.19
N GLU A 379 -11.53 -1.16 -24.85
CA GLU A 379 -11.95 -2.56 -24.68
C GLU A 379 -11.61 -3.11 -23.28
N PHE A 380 -11.20 -2.24 -22.34
CA PHE A 380 -10.82 -2.62 -21.00
C PHE A 380 -12.02 -2.65 -20.07
N THR A 381 -12.01 -3.67 -19.23
CA THR A 381 -12.81 -3.76 -18.01
C THR A 381 -11.86 -3.64 -16.83
N THR A 382 -12.24 -2.85 -15.84
CA THR A 382 -11.39 -2.56 -14.69
C THR A 382 -12.04 -3.01 -13.40
N VAL A 383 -11.24 -3.66 -12.55
CA VAL A 383 -11.56 -3.88 -11.14
C VAL A 383 -10.87 -2.80 -10.32
N ASP A 384 -11.65 -1.96 -9.67
CA ASP A 384 -11.18 -0.88 -8.81
C ASP A 384 -11.33 -1.29 -7.35
N LEU A 385 -10.24 -1.23 -6.60
CA LEU A 385 -10.19 -1.42 -5.15
C LEU A 385 -9.76 -0.11 -4.48
N SER A 386 -10.61 0.46 -3.63
CA SER A 386 -10.38 1.74 -2.98
C SER A 386 -10.29 1.56 -1.46
N PHE A 387 -9.20 2.05 -0.87
CA PHE A 387 -8.91 1.97 0.55
C PHE A 387 -8.72 3.37 1.13
N ALA A 388 -9.37 3.66 2.26
CA ALA A 388 -9.10 4.85 3.06
C ALA A 388 -8.68 4.43 4.47
N PHE A 389 -7.37 4.54 4.72
CA PHE A 389 -6.69 4.07 5.92
C PHE A 389 -6.90 4.97 7.13
#